data_AF-A0AB40D0I7-F1
#
_entry.id   AF-A0AB40D0I7-F1
#
_cell.length_a   1.000
_cell.length_b   1.000
_cell.length_c   1.000
_cell.angle_alpha   90.00
_cell.angle_beta   90.00
_cell.angle_gamma   90.00
#
_symmetry.space_group_name_H-M   'P 1'
#
loop_
_entity.id
_entity.type
_entity.pdbx_description
1 polymer ?
#
loop_
_entity_poly.entity_id
_entity_poly.type
_entity_poly.pdbx_seq_one_letter_code
_entity_poly.pdbx_strand_id
1 'polypeptide(L)' 'MSTFKKFSSLPPKTKNVVVAGGLTGFVISVYYYTMRAVGGTDELQVAIDKFEEMKNNKNENGTPAASPGS' A
#
# COMPACT_ATOMS: atom_id res chain seq x y z
N MET A 1 -12.89 10.17 -31.76
CA MET A 1 -12.40 9.00 -32.52
C MET A 1 -11.06 9.25 -33.26
N SER A 2 -10.10 9.98 -32.68
CA SER A 2 -8.81 10.27 -33.35
C SER A 2 -7.71 9.22 -33.06
N THR A 3 -7.70 8.66 -31.84
CA THR A 3 -6.67 7.72 -31.37
C THR A 3 -6.63 6.41 -32.17
N PHE A 4 -7.79 5.87 -32.53
CA PHE A 4 -7.88 4.64 -33.34
C PHE A 4 -7.38 4.82 -34.77
N LYS A 5 -7.63 5.99 -35.39
CA LYS A 5 -7.07 6.32 -36.71
C LYS A 5 -5.54 6.44 -36.66
N LYS A 6 -4.99 6.98 -35.58
CA LYS A 6 -3.55 7.11 -35.37
C LYS A 6 -2.86 5.76 -35.15
N PHE A 7 -3.47 4.84 -34.40
CA PHE A 7 -2.95 3.47 -34.24
C PHE A 7 -3.06 2.64 -35.53
N SER A 8 -4.14 2.82 -36.28
CA SER A 8 -4.36 2.20 -37.60
C SER A 8 -3.31 2.61 -38.64
N SER A 9 -2.76 3.81 -38.51
CA SER A 9 -1.75 4.37 -39.42
C SER A 9 -0.31 3.95 -39.09
N LEU A 10 -0.07 3.24 -37.99
CA LEU A 10 1.27 2.84 -37.55
C LEU A 10 1.78 1.63 -38.36
N PRO A 11 3.11 1.56 -38.61
CA PRO A 11 3.74 0.38 -39.18
C PRO A 11 3.45 -0.88 -38.33
N PRO A 12 3.33 -2.08 -38.93
CA PRO A 12 2.97 -3.31 -38.22
C PRO A 12 3.85 -3.64 -37.02
N LYS A 13 5.18 -3.43 -37.14
CA LYS A 13 6.11 -3.62 -36.01
C LYS A 13 5.80 -2.68 -34.84
N THR A 14 5.51 -1.42 -35.12
CA THR A 14 5.20 -0.42 -34.08
C THR A 14 3.88 -0.73 -33.38
N LYS A 15 2.89 -1.26 -34.11
CA LYS A 15 1.64 -1.74 -33.50
C LYS A 15 1.89 -2.87 -32.49
N ASN A 16 2.75 -3.83 -32.85
CA ASN A 16 3.09 -4.94 -31.95
C ASN A 16 3.81 -4.45 -30.69
N VAL A 17 4.69 -3.44 -30.80
CA VAL A 17 5.36 -2.82 -29.65
C VAL A 17 4.36 -2.10 -28.75
N VAL A 18 3.42 -1.35 -29.32
CA VAL A 18 2.37 -0.66 -28.54
C VAL A 18 1.47 -1.66 -27.81
N VAL A 19 1.07 -2.74 -28.48
CA VAL A 19 0.25 -3.81 -27.87
C VAL A 19 1.02 -4.54 -26.78
N ALA A 20 2.27 -4.94 -27.06
CA ALA A 20 3.11 -5.62 -26.09
C ALA A 20 3.43 -4.74 -24.87
N GLY A 21 3.72 -3.45 -25.11
CA GLY A 21 3.96 -2.46 -24.06
C GLY A 21 2.72 -2.20 -23.21
N GLY A 22 1.56 -2.06 -23.84
CA GLY A 22 0.28 -1.86 -23.14
C GLY A 22 -0.10 -3.07 -22.27
N LEU A 23 0.03 -4.29 -22.80
CA LEU A 23 -0.26 -5.50 -22.04
C LEU A 23 0.72 -5.68 -20.88
N THR A 24 2.01 -5.47 -21.12
CA THR A 24 3.05 -5.55 -20.07
C THR A 24 2.82 -4.51 -18.97
N GLY A 25 2.55 -3.26 -19.36
CA GLY A 25 2.27 -2.17 -18.41
C GLY A 25 1.00 -2.43 -17.60
N PHE A 26 -0.04 -2.99 -18.21
CA PHE A 26 -1.27 -3.37 -17.53
C PHE A 26 -1.02 -4.47 -16.48
N VAL A 27 -0.32 -5.54 -16.85
CA VAL A 27 -0.01 -6.65 -15.93
C VAL A 27 0.87 -6.18 -14.76
N ILE A 28 1.91 -5.38 -15.03
CA ILE A 28 2.75 -4.79 -13.98
C ILE A 28 1.94 -3.87 -13.07
N SER A 29 1.05 -3.05 -13.63
CA SER A 29 0.21 -2.13 -12.86
C SER A 29 -0.74 -2.89 -11.93
N VAL A 30 -1.38 -3.97 -12.40
CA VAL A 30 -2.26 -4.82 -11.57
C VAL A 30 -1.46 -5.51 -10.46
N TYR A 31 -0.29 -6.06 -10.79
CA TYR A 31 0.60 -6.71 -9.81
C TYR A 31 1.07 -5.73 -8.73
N TYR A 32 1.49 -4.53 -9.12
CA TYR A 32 1.89 -3.49 -8.19
C TYR A 32 0.71 -2.98 -7.36
N TYR A 33 -0.47 -2.86 -7.97
CA TYR A 33 -1.68 -2.43 -7.29
C TYR A 33 -2.08 -3.42 -6.19
N THR A 34 -2.04 -4.73 -6.45
CA THR A 34 -2.33 -5.72 -5.41
C THR A 34 -1.28 -5.72 -4.31
N MET A 35 0.02 -5.65 -4.65
CA MET A 35 1.05 -5.52 -3.61
C MET A 35 0.91 -4.25 -2.77
N ARG A 36 0.52 -3.13 -3.38
CA ARG A 36 0.30 -1.85 -2.67
C ARG A 36 -1.00 -1.84 -1.86
N ALA A 37 -2.05 -2.51 -2.34
CA ALA A 37 -3.33 -2.61 -1.64
C ALA A 37 -3.29 -3.64 -0.50
N VAL A 38 -2.46 -4.68 -0.61
CA VAL A 38 -2.33 -5.73 0.41
C VAL A 38 -1.23 -5.39 1.43
N GLY A 39 -0.21 -4.61 1.06
CA GLY A 39 0.90 -4.18 1.93
C GLY A 39 0.56 -3.13 3.00
N GLY A 40 -0.71 -2.73 3.15
CA GLY A 40 -1.19 -1.83 4.22
C GLY A 40 -1.80 -2.55 5.43
N THR A 41 -1.72 -3.89 5.51
CA THR A 41 -2.37 -4.67 6.58
C THR A 41 -1.43 -5.04 7.75
N ASP A 42 -0.17 -4.61 7.75
CA ASP A 42 0.64 -4.65 8.99
C ASP A 42 0.31 -3.49 9.95
N GLU A 43 -0.63 -2.60 9.56
CA GLU A 43 -1.17 -1.52 10.38
C GLU A 43 -1.91 -2.00 11.64
N LEU A 44 -2.39 -3.25 11.66
CA LEU A 44 -3.08 -3.78 12.84
C LEU A 44 -2.11 -4.06 14.00
N GLN A 45 -0.88 -4.52 13.71
CA GLN A 45 0.15 -4.73 14.75
C GLN A 45 0.80 -3.40 15.15
N VAL A 46 1.04 -2.49 14.20
CA VAL A 46 1.49 -1.12 14.53
C VAL A 46 0.47 -0.39 15.40
N ALA A 47 -0.83 -0.57 15.17
CA ALA A 47 -1.87 0.00 16.03
C ALA A 47 -1.90 -0.63 17.43
N ILE A 48 -1.59 -1.92 17.56
CA ILE A 48 -1.48 -2.61 18.86
C ILE A 48 -0.23 -2.12 19.62
N ASP A 49 0.93 -2.05 18.96
CA ASP A 49 2.17 -1.51 19.57
C ASP A 49 1.98 -0.05 20.01
N LYS A 50 1.35 0.79 19.16
CA LYS A 50 1.00 2.18 19.50
C LYS A 50 0.04 2.26 20.70
N PHE A 51 -0.89 1.30 20.83
CA PHE A 51 -1.84 1.25 21.95
C PHE A 51 -1.17 0.82 23.26
N GLU A 52 -0.29 -0.17 23.24
CA GLU A 52 0.49 -0.58 24.42
C GLU A 52 1.48 0.49 24.87
N GLU A 53 2.14 1.18 23.92
CA GLU A 53 3.03 2.32 24.21
C GLU A 53 2.28 3.48 24.89
N MET A 54 1.06 3.80 24.43
CA MET A 54 0.20 4.81 25.08
C MET A 54 -0.31 4.38 26.47
N LYS A 55 -0.51 3.08 26.72
CA LYS A 55 -0.93 2.58 28.04
C LYS A 55 0.20 2.74 29.08
N ASN A 56 1.44 2.50 28.68
CA ASN A 56 2.58 2.61 29.59
C ASN A 56 2.90 4.08 29.93
N ASN A 57 2.80 5.00 28.97
CA ASN A 57 3.07 6.42 29.21
C ASN A 57 1.96 7.16 29.99
N LYS A 58 0.76 6.57 30.14
CA LYS A 58 -0.30 7.13 30.98
C LYS A 58 -0.14 6.76 32.47
N ASN A 59 0.65 5.73 32.77
CA ASN A 59 0.90 5.27 34.15
C ASN A 59 2.08 5.99 34.83
N GLU A 60 2.82 6.84 34.11
CA GLU A 60 3.99 7.57 34.64
C GLU A 60 3.70 9.00 35.11
N ASN A 61 2.47 9.53 34.92
CA ASN A 61 2.12 10.89 35.35
C ASN A 61 0.85 10.99 36.22
N GLY A 62 0.73 10.10 37.20
CA GLY A 62 -0.33 10.14 38.21
C GLY A 62 0.10 9.50 39.53
N THR A 63 0.72 10.31 40.39
CA THR A 63 0.83 10.23 41.87
C THR A 63 1.05 8.86 42.54
N PRO A 64 2.13 8.68 43.34
CA PRO A 64 2.37 7.45 44.11
C PRO A 64 1.42 7.38 45.32
N ALA A 65 0.66 6.30 45.46
CA ALA A 65 -0.08 6.04 46.70
C ALA A 65 -0.10 4.53 47.03
N ALA A 66 0.84 4.20 47.92
CA ALA A 66 0.78 3.19 48.98
C ALA A 66 0.63 1.70 48.61
N SER A 67 1.72 0.95 48.82
CA SER A 67 1.63 -0.36 49.50
C SER A 67 1.24 -0.14 50.97
N PRO A 68 0.36 -0.97 51.54
CA PRO A 68 0.78 -2.15 52.31
C PRO A 68 -0.15 -3.36 52.05
N GLY A 69 0.17 -4.62 52.28
CA GLY A 69 1.24 -5.31 52.97
C GLY A 69 0.81 -6.78 53.12
N SER A 70 1.79 -7.63 53.49
CA SER A 70 1.70 -9.04 53.94
C SER A 70 1.32 -10.10 52.91
#